data_AF-A0A978S132-F1
#
_entry.id   AF-A0A978S132-F1
#
_cell.length_a   1.000
_cell.length_b   1.000
_cell.length_c   1.000
_cell.angle_alpha   90.00
_cell.angle_beta   90.00
_cell.angle_gamma   90.00
#
_symmetry.space_group_name_H-M   'P 1'
#
loop_
_entity.id
_entity.type
_entity.pdbx_description
1 polymer ?
#
loop_
_entity_poly.entity_id
_entity_poly.type
_entity_poly.pdbx_seq_one_letter_code
_entity_poly.pdbx_strand_id
1 'polypeptide(L)'
;MKARHLTSLIAAAAATTCLLSVADSAAAGQLYNGWNYGIDSFTDGSGGEAYNIRGMAVKESQGNIFVALTGGTPLNGVANSSAADGNIGWGDLFFNFTNKNFTTANNSSSLFGIRFAGTNDSLAATTGVYSNVKATGVATSNHGYSSLQQYYNSGWDKANTQGTDIATKQAAFDYFGTGSIMNVIQSGTKVGNINMLSAAQLSAQGLNFRNFGSGAVGSQTIGFSFSKELLGEGNYIANIFLECGNDGVALKGSVSVPEPTSTVGLAFLGLGAVCTKLSKRRQGKAIA
;
A
#
# COMPACT_ATOMS: atom_id res chain seq x y z
N MET A 1 -47.88 -43.83 20.01
CA MET A 1 -46.46 -43.68 19.62
C MET A 1 -46.17 -42.23 19.22
N LYS A 2 -45.96 -41.37 20.23
CA LYS A 2 -45.67 -39.94 20.12
C LYS A 2 -44.44 -39.70 20.98
N ALA A 3 -43.24 -39.63 20.39
CA ALA A 3 -42.00 -39.17 21.05
C ALA A 3 -40.71 -39.32 20.21
N ARG A 4 -40.74 -39.71 18.93
CA ARG A 4 -39.51 -40.06 18.18
C ARG A 4 -39.18 -39.24 16.93
N HIS A 5 -39.98 -38.24 16.58
CA HIS A 5 -39.76 -37.48 15.33
C HIS A 5 -39.45 -35.99 15.53
N LEU A 6 -39.43 -35.49 16.78
CA LEU A 6 -39.11 -34.09 17.07
C LEU A 6 -37.61 -33.83 17.29
N THR A 7 -36.81 -34.89 17.44
CA THR A 7 -35.35 -34.79 17.61
C THR A 7 -34.58 -34.72 16.29
N SER A 8 -35.20 -35.06 15.15
CA SER A 8 -34.50 -35.05 13.83
C SER A 8 -34.65 -33.74 13.04
N LEU A 9 -35.43 -32.77 13.52
CA LEU A 9 -35.65 -31.49 12.81
C LEU A 9 -34.84 -30.31 13.37
N ILE A 10 -34.26 -30.46 14.56
CA ILE A 10 -33.35 -29.46 15.14
C ILE A 10 -31.89 -29.72 14.71
N ALA A 11 -31.56 -30.93 14.25
CA ALA A 11 -30.22 -31.29 13.80
C ALA A 11 -29.85 -30.81 12.38
N ALA A 12 -30.78 -30.23 11.61
CA ALA A 12 -30.53 -29.79 10.24
C ALA A 12 -30.55 -28.25 10.04
N ALA A 13 -30.75 -27.49 11.13
CA ALA A 13 -30.71 -26.02 11.11
C ALA A 13 -29.46 -25.44 11.81
N ALA A 14 -28.48 -26.30 12.15
CA ALA A 14 -27.26 -25.93 12.87
C ALA A 14 -25.98 -26.07 12.02
N ALA A 15 -26.08 -26.07 10.69
CA ALA A 15 -24.94 -26.30 9.79
C ALA A 15 -24.83 -25.29 8.64
N THR A 16 -25.26 -24.04 8.84
CA THR A 16 -25.05 -22.98 7.83
C THR A 16 -24.83 -21.61 8.47
N THR A 17 -24.11 -21.59 9.59
CA THR A 17 -23.62 -20.37 10.20
C THR A 17 -22.10 -20.39 10.11
N CYS A 18 -21.53 -19.29 9.60
CA CYS A 18 -20.11 -18.94 9.62
C CYS A 18 -19.22 -19.54 8.52
N LEU A 19 -19.44 -19.12 7.28
CA LEU A 19 -18.33 -18.84 6.35
C LEU A 19 -18.55 -17.45 5.71
N LEU A 20 -18.84 -16.46 6.54
CA LEU A 20 -18.43 -15.09 6.23
C LEU A 20 -17.03 -14.97 6.82
N SER A 21 -16.04 -15.50 6.10
CA SER A 21 -14.67 -15.03 6.26
C SER A 21 -14.69 -13.57 5.85
N VAL A 22 -15.02 -12.68 6.80
CA VAL A 22 -14.50 -11.32 6.79
C VAL A 22 -13.00 -11.52 6.64
N ALA A 23 -12.50 -11.31 5.42
CA ALA A 23 -11.08 -11.16 5.22
C ALA A 23 -10.69 -10.02 6.17
N ASP A 24 -9.85 -10.32 7.16
CA ASP A 24 -9.19 -9.30 7.95
C ASP A 24 -8.42 -8.43 6.95
N SER A 25 -9.04 -7.33 6.51
CA SER A 25 -8.30 -6.31 5.78
C SER A 25 -7.28 -5.80 6.79
N ALA A 26 -6.01 -6.13 6.58
CA ALA A 26 -4.93 -5.64 7.39
C ALA A 26 -4.73 -4.14 7.12
N ALA A 27 -5.70 -3.31 7.52
CA ALA A 27 -5.57 -1.87 7.56
C ALA A 27 -4.83 -1.51 8.84
N ALA A 28 -3.51 -1.66 8.81
CA ALA A 28 -2.65 -1.21 9.89
C ALA A 28 -2.30 0.29 9.80
N GLY A 29 -2.97 1.06 8.92
CA GLY A 29 -2.77 2.50 8.78
C GLY A 29 -3.99 3.33 9.20
N GLN A 30 -3.79 4.64 9.30
CA GLN A 30 -4.79 5.54 9.88
C GLN A 30 -5.81 5.95 8.83
N LEU A 31 -7.05 5.45 8.91
CA LEU A 31 -8.09 5.72 7.91
C LEU A 31 -8.81 7.05 8.16
N TYR A 32 -8.87 7.92 7.14
CA TYR A 32 -9.66 9.16 7.17
C TYR A 32 -10.15 9.53 5.76
N ASN A 33 -11.45 9.81 5.59
CA ASN A 33 -12.08 10.13 4.28
C ASN A 33 -11.80 9.11 3.16
N GLY A 34 -11.68 7.83 3.52
CA GLY A 34 -11.37 6.73 2.59
C GLY A 34 -9.91 6.68 2.13
N TRP A 35 -9.04 7.51 2.71
CA TRP A 35 -7.59 7.42 2.55
C TRP A 35 -6.99 6.65 3.71
N ASN A 36 -5.99 5.84 3.41
CA ASN A 36 -5.11 5.21 4.37
C ASN A 36 -3.83 6.04 4.50
N TYR A 37 -3.49 6.49 5.71
CA TYR A 37 -2.34 7.35 5.98
C TYR A 37 -1.26 6.63 6.76
N GLY A 38 -0.01 6.82 6.33
CA GLY A 38 1.21 6.49 7.05
C GLY A 38 1.86 7.81 7.43
N ILE A 39 1.84 8.14 8.73
CA ILE A 39 2.38 9.40 9.24
C ILE A 39 3.79 9.16 9.74
N ASP A 40 4.73 9.94 9.23
CA ASP A 40 6.14 9.83 9.55
C ASP A 40 6.47 10.47 10.91
N SER A 41 7.67 10.23 11.41
CA SER A 41 8.24 11.13 12.41
C SER A 41 8.44 12.52 11.80
N PHE A 42 8.49 13.53 12.67
CA PHE A 42 8.52 14.93 12.26
C PHE A 42 9.91 15.55 12.29
N THR A 43 10.92 14.81 12.77
CA THR A 43 12.26 15.35 13.10
C THR A 43 13.38 14.33 12.88
N ASP A 44 13.18 13.37 11.98
CA ASP A 44 14.08 12.26 11.70
C ASP A 44 14.76 12.36 10.34
N GLY A 45 14.22 13.16 9.41
CA GLY A 45 14.94 13.45 8.17
C GLY A 45 16.24 14.23 8.42
N SER A 46 17.35 13.67 7.94
CA SER A 46 18.65 14.33 8.02
C SER A 46 18.83 15.37 6.91
N GLY A 47 19.54 16.47 7.19
CA GLY A 47 19.83 17.51 6.20
C GLY A 47 18.84 18.67 6.17
N GLY A 48 17.84 18.67 7.05
CA GLY A 48 16.90 19.78 7.27
C GLY A 48 15.54 19.59 6.61
N GLU A 49 14.67 20.58 6.81
CA GLU A 49 13.24 20.49 6.46
C GLU A 49 12.94 20.13 5.01
N ALA A 50 13.80 20.52 4.08
CA ALA A 50 13.64 20.20 2.66
C ALA A 50 13.74 18.69 2.36
N TYR A 51 14.22 17.88 3.31
CA TYR A 51 14.34 16.44 3.19
C TYR A 51 13.49 15.66 4.21
N ASN A 52 12.62 16.35 4.96
CA ASN A 52 11.70 15.70 5.85
C ASN A 52 10.46 15.22 5.08
N ILE A 53 10.26 13.92 5.02
CA ILE A 53 8.98 13.31 4.69
C ILE A 53 8.08 13.46 5.92
N ARG A 54 6.80 13.77 5.70
CA ARG A 54 5.81 13.96 6.77
C ARG A 54 4.73 12.88 6.73
N GLY A 55 4.54 12.27 5.57
CA GLY A 55 3.68 11.12 5.44
C GLY A 55 3.36 10.76 4.00
N MET A 56 2.67 9.63 3.89
CA MET A 56 2.12 9.08 2.66
C MET A 56 0.65 8.75 2.88
N ALA A 57 -0.17 8.94 1.85
CA ALA A 57 -1.56 8.53 1.85
C ALA A 57 -1.89 7.76 0.57
N VAL A 58 -2.63 6.66 0.70
CA VAL A 58 -3.11 5.87 -0.44
C VAL A 58 -4.63 5.72 -0.34
N LYS A 59 -5.33 5.89 -1.46
CA LYS A 59 -6.77 5.68 -1.58
C LYS A 59 -7.08 4.87 -2.83
N GLU A 60 -7.93 3.87 -2.66
CA GLU A 60 -8.56 3.18 -3.78
C GLU A 60 -9.93 3.81 -4.05
N SER A 61 -10.22 4.17 -5.30
CA SER A 61 -11.54 4.68 -5.70
C SER A 61 -11.78 4.48 -7.19
N GLN A 62 -12.94 3.90 -7.54
CA GLN A 62 -13.42 3.78 -8.93
C GLN A 62 -12.37 3.20 -9.89
N GLY A 63 -11.73 2.09 -9.51
CA GLY A 63 -10.72 1.42 -10.33
C GLY A 63 -9.36 2.13 -10.40
N ASN A 64 -9.16 3.19 -9.63
CA ASN A 64 -7.89 3.92 -9.57
C ASN A 64 -7.28 3.83 -8.16
N ILE A 65 -5.96 3.84 -8.12
CA ILE A 65 -5.17 4.10 -6.92
C ILE A 65 -4.72 5.55 -6.97
N PHE A 66 -4.98 6.27 -5.89
CA PHE A 66 -4.50 7.62 -5.64
C PHE A 66 -3.42 7.56 -4.58
N VAL A 67 -2.31 8.25 -4.81
CA VAL A 67 -1.22 8.37 -3.86
C VAL A 67 -0.95 9.86 -3.62
N ALA A 68 -0.70 10.21 -2.37
CA ALA A 68 -0.20 11.51 -1.97
C ALA A 68 1.01 11.36 -1.04
N LEU A 69 2.02 12.17 -1.26
CA LEU A 69 3.20 12.32 -0.42
C LEU A 69 3.21 13.75 0.10
N THR A 70 3.52 13.95 1.37
CA THR A 70 3.72 15.29 1.94
C THR A 70 5.04 15.35 2.67
N GLY A 71 5.73 16.48 2.52
CA GLY A 71 7.11 16.63 2.97
C GLY A 71 7.64 18.02 2.65
N GLY A 72 8.95 18.21 2.84
CA GLY A 72 9.64 19.42 2.39
C GLY A 72 10.23 19.32 0.97
N THR A 73 10.40 18.11 0.44
CA THR A 73 11.10 17.89 -0.83
C THR A 73 10.22 18.24 -2.04
N PRO A 74 10.62 19.21 -2.88
CA PRO A 74 9.90 19.52 -4.12
C PRO A 74 9.88 18.32 -5.07
N LEU A 75 8.92 18.29 -6.01
CA LEU A 75 8.83 17.21 -7.00
C LEU A 75 10.11 17.05 -7.83
N ASN A 76 10.78 18.16 -8.13
CA ASN A 76 12.02 18.17 -8.90
C ASN A 76 13.27 17.93 -8.05
N GLY A 77 13.13 17.72 -6.74
CA GLY A 77 14.23 17.61 -5.78
C GLY A 77 14.76 18.94 -5.28
N VAL A 78 15.89 18.86 -4.57
CA VAL A 78 16.61 19.98 -3.97
C VAL A 78 18.01 20.00 -4.56
N ALA A 79 18.43 21.15 -5.10
CA ALA A 79 19.76 21.31 -5.66
C ALA A 79 20.83 21.06 -4.58
N ASN A 80 21.78 20.17 -4.87
CA ASN A 80 22.89 19.84 -4.00
C ASN A 80 24.11 19.50 -4.87
N SER A 81 25.11 20.38 -4.88
CA SER A 81 26.32 20.22 -5.71
C SER A 81 27.17 19.00 -5.36
N SER A 82 26.92 18.36 -4.21
CA SER A 82 27.58 17.12 -3.85
C SER A 82 26.85 15.89 -4.38
N ALA A 83 25.58 15.97 -4.77
CA ALA A 83 24.88 14.83 -5.34
C ALA A 83 25.38 14.50 -6.75
N ALA A 84 25.17 13.25 -7.19
CA ALA A 84 25.77 12.72 -8.42
C ALA A 84 25.32 13.50 -9.67
N ASP A 85 24.08 13.97 -9.69
CA ASP A 85 23.49 14.78 -10.76
C ASP A 85 23.30 16.26 -10.36
N GLY A 86 23.82 16.66 -9.20
CA GLY A 86 23.63 18.00 -8.62
C GLY A 86 22.26 18.20 -7.94
N ASN A 87 21.49 17.15 -7.72
CA ASN A 87 20.15 17.18 -7.15
C ASN A 87 19.91 16.03 -6.17
N ILE A 88 19.10 16.26 -5.14
CA ILE A 88 18.59 15.21 -4.26
C ILE A 88 17.08 15.23 -4.35
N GLY A 89 16.53 14.20 -4.98
CA GLY A 89 15.11 14.05 -5.20
C GLY A 89 14.46 12.97 -4.34
N TRP A 90 13.26 12.63 -4.78
CA TRP A 90 12.52 11.48 -4.30
C TRP A 90 13.06 10.21 -4.95
N GLY A 91 13.16 9.13 -4.17
CA GLY A 91 13.23 7.80 -4.74
C GLY A 91 11.96 7.42 -5.48
N ASP A 92 11.92 6.18 -5.96
CA ASP A 92 10.70 5.60 -6.52
C ASP A 92 9.81 5.04 -5.40
N LEU A 93 8.49 5.09 -5.62
CA LEU A 93 7.53 4.46 -4.70
C LEU A 93 7.40 2.97 -5.04
N PHE A 94 7.61 2.09 -4.07
CA PHE A 94 7.46 0.66 -4.27
C PHE A 94 6.20 0.14 -3.62
N PHE A 95 5.59 -0.88 -4.25
CA PHE A 95 4.55 -1.71 -3.65
C PHE A 95 5.01 -3.17 -3.65
N ASN A 96 4.97 -3.79 -2.48
CA ASN A 96 5.35 -5.19 -2.28
C ASN A 96 4.13 -6.02 -1.84
N PHE A 97 3.64 -6.86 -2.75
CA PHE A 97 2.48 -7.76 -2.54
C PHE A 97 2.89 -9.18 -2.11
N THR A 98 4.18 -9.45 -1.90
CA THR A 98 4.69 -10.82 -1.75
C THR A 98 4.47 -11.42 -0.36
N ASN A 99 4.05 -10.62 0.62
CA ASN A 99 4.08 -10.95 2.06
C ASN A 99 5.48 -11.32 2.58
N LYS A 100 6.55 -10.98 1.85
CA LYS A 100 7.94 -11.15 2.26
C LYS A 100 8.56 -9.77 2.53
N ASN A 101 9.70 -9.77 3.20
CA ASN A 101 10.49 -8.55 3.39
C ASN A 101 10.96 -7.97 2.03
N PHE A 102 11.29 -6.68 2.03
CA PHE A 102 11.62 -5.92 0.82
C PHE A 102 12.79 -6.54 0.07
N THR A 103 13.85 -6.92 0.77
CA THR A 103 15.05 -7.53 0.15
C THR A 103 14.72 -8.84 -0.56
N THR A 104 13.89 -9.70 0.04
CA THR A 104 13.51 -10.98 -0.59
C THR A 104 12.63 -10.75 -1.82
N ALA A 105 11.65 -9.84 -1.73
CA ALA A 105 10.82 -9.47 -2.87
C ALA A 105 11.65 -8.86 -4.01
N ASN A 106 12.62 -8.01 -3.67
CA ASN A 106 13.54 -7.38 -4.60
C ASN A 106 14.44 -8.40 -5.32
N ASN A 107 15.00 -9.36 -4.59
CA ASN A 107 15.86 -10.40 -5.16
C ASN A 107 15.13 -11.30 -6.17
N SER A 108 13.79 -11.40 -6.05
CA SER A 108 12.94 -12.11 -7.01
C SER A 108 12.30 -11.18 -8.05
N SER A 109 12.73 -9.91 -8.16
CA SER A 109 12.15 -8.89 -9.03
C SER A 109 10.62 -8.83 -8.93
N SER A 110 10.07 -8.99 -7.72
CA SER A 110 8.63 -9.15 -7.49
C SER A 110 7.97 -7.87 -6.95
N LEU A 111 8.67 -6.73 -7.03
CA LEU A 111 8.13 -5.44 -6.65
C LEU A 111 7.31 -4.86 -7.80
N PHE A 112 6.38 -3.97 -7.45
CA PHE A 112 5.89 -2.92 -8.34
C PHE A 112 6.58 -1.62 -7.96
N GLY A 113 6.85 -0.77 -8.94
CA GLY A 113 7.53 0.52 -8.74
C GLY A 113 6.81 1.62 -9.49
N ILE A 114 6.72 2.80 -8.88
CA ILE A 114 6.16 3.99 -9.50
C ILE A 114 7.26 5.04 -9.58
N ARG A 115 7.72 5.32 -10.81
CA ARG A 115 8.55 6.49 -11.08
C ARG A 115 7.62 7.67 -11.32
N PHE A 116 7.53 8.58 -10.36
CA PHE A 116 6.68 9.77 -10.45
C PHE A 116 7.47 11.07 -10.59
N ALA A 117 8.70 11.11 -10.08
CA ALA A 117 9.62 12.21 -10.27
C ALA A 117 10.46 11.99 -11.55
N GLY A 118 10.58 13.04 -12.37
CA GLY A 118 11.39 12.99 -13.60
C GLY A 118 12.88 13.12 -13.33
N THR A 119 13.27 13.71 -12.21
CA THR A 119 14.64 14.14 -11.90
C THR A 119 15.37 13.24 -10.90
N ASN A 120 14.88 12.01 -10.69
CA ASN A 120 15.58 11.04 -9.84
C ASN A 120 16.53 10.15 -10.66
N ASP A 121 17.53 9.58 -9.98
CA ASP A 121 18.59 8.67 -10.43
C ASP A 121 18.07 7.26 -10.74
N SER A 122 16.76 7.09 -10.85
CA SER A 122 16.15 5.85 -11.29
C SER A 122 16.62 5.47 -12.68
N LEU A 123 16.85 4.18 -12.92
CA LEU A 123 17.20 3.67 -14.24
C LEU A 123 15.95 3.42 -15.11
N ALA A 124 14.74 3.60 -14.56
CA ALA A 124 13.50 3.51 -15.31
C ALA A 124 13.31 4.74 -16.20
N ALA A 125 13.51 4.63 -17.52
CA ALA A 125 13.64 5.80 -18.42
C ALA A 125 12.55 6.89 -18.39
N THR A 126 11.32 6.62 -17.92
CA THR A 126 10.22 7.59 -17.92
C THR A 126 9.35 7.44 -16.68
N THR A 127 8.54 8.46 -16.36
CA THR A 127 7.51 8.33 -15.31
C THR A 127 6.45 7.28 -15.70
N GLY A 128 5.98 6.52 -14.71
CA GLY A 128 4.92 5.53 -14.89
C GLY A 128 4.92 4.42 -13.84
N VAL A 129 4.06 3.43 -14.08
CA VAL A 129 3.93 2.23 -13.27
C VAL A 129 4.78 1.12 -13.90
N TYR A 130 5.56 0.44 -13.07
CA TYR A 130 6.47 -0.63 -13.46
C TYR A 130 6.13 -1.91 -12.68
N SER A 131 6.15 -3.05 -13.39
CA SER A 131 6.07 -4.39 -12.81
C SER A 131 7.40 -5.12 -12.95
N ASN A 132 7.51 -6.27 -12.28
CA ASN A 132 8.72 -7.09 -12.24
C ASN A 132 9.95 -6.28 -11.81
N VAL A 133 9.76 -5.39 -10.84
CA VAL A 133 10.74 -4.38 -10.47
C VAL A 133 11.82 -4.99 -9.60
N LYS A 134 13.06 -4.65 -9.95
CA LYS A 134 14.22 -4.72 -9.07
C LYS A 134 14.64 -3.29 -8.71
N ALA A 135 14.70 -3.01 -7.42
CA ALA A 135 15.22 -1.79 -6.82
C ALA A 135 16.73 -1.87 -6.58
N THR A 136 17.37 -0.70 -6.57
CA THR A 136 18.77 -0.48 -6.19
C THR A 136 18.87 0.77 -5.29
N GLY A 137 19.98 0.90 -4.58
CA GLY A 137 20.27 2.09 -3.79
C GLY A 137 21.15 3.08 -4.55
N VAL A 138 20.82 4.36 -4.49
CA VAL A 138 21.64 5.49 -4.98
C VAL A 138 22.14 6.39 -3.85
N ALA A 139 21.79 6.08 -2.60
CA ALA A 139 22.11 6.88 -1.42
C ALA A 139 23.58 7.27 -1.30
N THR A 140 24.51 6.33 -1.49
CA THR A 140 25.94 6.62 -1.42
C THR A 140 26.42 7.54 -2.55
N SER A 141 25.85 7.41 -3.74
CA SER A 141 26.18 8.28 -4.88
C SER A 141 25.75 9.73 -4.61
N ASN A 142 24.71 9.90 -3.80
CA ASN A 142 24.20 11.20 -3.39
C ASN A 142 24.68 11.63 -2.00
N HIS A 143 25.85 11.13 -1.55
CA HIS A 143 26.45 11.48 -0.25
C HIS A 143 25.53 11.24 0.96
N GLY A 144 24.59 10.33 0.80
CA GLY A 144 23.67 9.87 1.83
C GLY A 144 24.21 8.68 2.63
N TYR A 145 23.29 7.97 3.26
CA TYR A 145 23.63 6.82 4.10
C TYR A 145 23.86 5.56 3.27
N SER A 146 24.96 4.85 3.54
CA SER A 146 25.30 3.58 2.89
C SER A 146 24.39 2.43 3.31
N SER A 147 23.67 2.58 4.42
CA SER A 147 22.74 1.58 4.93
C SER A 147 21.71 2.16 5.88
N LEU A 148 20.59 1.45 6.04
CA LEU A 148 19.57 1.81 7.04
C LEU A 148 20.15 1.78 8.47
N GLN A 149 21.08 0.84 8.72
CA GLN A 149 21.78 0.78 10.00
C GLN A 149 22.65 2.03 10.24
N GLN A 150 23.38 2.51 9.22
CA GLN A 150 24.17 3.74 9.36
C GLN A 150 23.28 4.96 9.63
N TYR A 151 22.15 5.08 8.94
CA TYR A 151 21.17 6.14 9.17
C TYR A 151 20.71 6.17 10.64
N TYR A 152 20.26 5.03 11.16
CA TYR A 152 19.85 4.91 12.56
C TYR A 152 20.97 5.13 13.56
N ASN A 153 22.17 4.60 13.31
CA ASN A 153 23.34 4.81 14.16
C ASN A 153 23.80 6.29 14.18
N SER A 154 23.36 7.09 13.21
CA SER A 154 23.62 8.54 13.15
C SER A 154 22.61 9.37 13.97
N GLY A 155 21.70 8.72 14.72
CA GLY A 155 20.80 9.36 15.68
C GLY A 155 19.38 9.66 15.18
N TRP A 156 19.04 9.17 13.99
CA TRP A 156 17.75 9.38 13.32
C TRP A 156 16.72 8.29 13.62
N ASP A 157 17.00 7.35 14.53
CA ASP A 157 16.05 6.31 14.93
C ASP A 157 14.98 6.83 15.90
N LYS A 158 14.01 7.59 15.36
CA LYS A 158 12.82 8.05 16.10
C LYS A 158 11.67 7.03 15.99
N ALA A 159 10.70 7.14 16.89
CA ALA A 159 9.45 6.40 16.72
C ALA A 159 8.76 6.85 15.42
N ASN A 160 8.24 5.90 14.64
CA ASN A 160 7.60 6.15 13.35
C ASN A 160 8.52 6.66 12.24
N THR A 161 9.84 6.47 12.34
CA THR A 161 10.80 6.89 11.29
C THR A 161 10.55 6.27 9.92
N GLN A 162 9.68 5.27 9.82
CA GLN A 162 9.27 4.64 8.57
C GLN A 162 7.74 4.66 8.44
N GLY A 163 7.09 5.64 9.05
CA GLY A 163 5.65 5.71 9.19
C GLY A 163 5.09 4.88 10.35
N THR A 164 3.80 5.10 10.64
CA THR A 164 3.04 4.42 11.71
C THR A 164 2.99 2.90 11.58
N ASP A 165 3.10 2.37 10.37
CA ASP A 165 2.85 0.95 10.08
C ASP A 165 4.14 0.11 10.22
N ILE A 166 5.29 0.79 10.23
CA ILE A 166 6.63 0.30 10.53
C ILE A 166 7.24 1.23 11.62
N ALA A 167 6.55 1.28 12.77
CA ALA A 167 6.81 2.27 13.82
C ALA A 167 8.16 2.13 14.55
N THR A 168 8.80 0.96 14.49
CA THR A 168 9.99 0.65 15.28
C THR A 168 11.19 0.31 14.41
N LYS A 169 12.39 0.62 14.93
CA LYS A 169 13.67 0.21 14.34
C LYS A 169 13.73 -1.27 14.00
N GLN A 170 13.24 -2.14 14.91
CA GLN A 170 13.23 -3.58 14.67
C GLN A 170 12.31 -3.94 13.50
N ALA A 171 11.09 -3.38 13.45
CA ALA A 171 10.16 -3.63 12.34
C ALA A 171 10.73 -3.14 10.99
N ALA A 172 11.44 -2.00 11.00
CA ALA A 172 12.13 -1.49 9.83
C ALA A 172 13.25 -2.43 9.38
N PHE A 173 14.07 -2.95 10.30
CA PHE A 173 15.09 -3.96 9.98
C PHE A 173 14.50 -5.29 9.52
N ASP A 174 13.38 -5.73 10.09
CA ASP A 174 12.73 -6.98 9.68
C ASP A 174 12.22 -6.88 8.24
N TYR A 175 11.75 -5.69 7.82
CA TYR A 175 11.21 -5.45 6.49
C TYR A 175 12.26 -5.04 5.45
N PHE A 176 13.10 -4.05 5.73
CA PHE A 176 14.10 -3.53 4.78
C PHE A 176 15.43 -4.28 4.86
N GLY A 177 15.75 -4.87 6.01
CA GLY A 177 17.10 -5.31 6.36
C GLY A 177 17.92 -4.17 6.96
N THR A 178 19.16 -4.48 7.34
CA THR A 178 20.12 -3.50 7.89
C THR A 178 21.05 -2.90 6.84
N GLY A 179 21.01 -3.42 5.61
CA GLY A 179 21.94 -3.10 4.52
C GLY A 179 21.58 -1.84 3.73
N SER A 180 22.00 -1.82 2.46
CA SER A 180 21.79 -0.69 1.54
C SER A 180 20.31 -0.30 1.41
N ILE A 181 20.05 1.00 1.38
CA ILE A 181 18.70 1.57 1.21
C ILE A 181 18.37 1.52 -0.29
N MET A 182 17.51 0.59 -0.68
CA MET A 182 17.07 0.42 -2.06
C MET A 182 15.90 1.36 -2.36
N ASN A 183 16.21 2.50 -2.97
CA ASN A 183 15.32 3.64 -3.09
C ASN A 183 14.92 4.00 -4.53
N VAL A 184 15.53 3.41 -5.55
CA VAL A 184 15.16 3.66 -6.96
C VAL A 184 15.06 2.36 -7.76
N ILE A 185 14.31 2.39 -8.87
CA ILE A 185 14.15 1.27 -9.79
C ILE A 185 15.46 1.07 -10.55
N GLN A 186 16.05 -0.11 -10.41
CA GLN A 186 17.16 -0.58 -11.22
C GLN A 186 16.67 -1.11 -12.57
N SER A 187 15.61 -1.91 -12.54
CA SER A 187 14.99 -2.49 -13.74
C SER A 187 13.54 -2.86 -13.47
N GLY A 188 12.77 -2.98 -14.54
CA GLY A 188 11.36 -3.35 -14.51
C GLY A 188 10.72 -3.11 -15.88
N THR A 189 9.49 -3.57 -16.06
CA THR A 189 8.71 -3.35 -17.28
C THR A 189 7.65 -2.30 -17.03
N LYS A 190 7.65 -1.22 -17.81
CA LYS A 190 6.57 -0.22 -17.72
C LYS A 190 5.26 -0.86 -18.16
N VAL A 191 4.27 -0.87 -17.28
CA VAL A 191 2.93 -1.43 -17.52
C VAL A 191 1.86 -0.38 -17.70
N GLY A 192 2.15 0.88 -17.35
CA GLY A 192 1.21 1.98 -17.60
C GLY A 192 1.76 3.35 -17.20
N ASN A 193 0.91 4.36 -17.38
CA ASN A 193 1.21 5.74 -17.03
C ASN A 193 0.60 6.12 -15.68
N ILE A 194 1.09 7.23 -15.13
CA ILE A 194 0.49 7.92 -14.00
C ILE A 194 -0.15 9.22 -14.47
N ASN A 195 -1.13 9.72 -13.73
CA ASN A 195 -1.71 11.05 -13.89
C ASN A 195 -1.33 11.88 -12.67
N MET A 196 -0.51 12.92 -12.86
CA MET A 196 -0.21 13.87 -11.80
C MET A 196 -1.46 14.64 -11.39
N LEU A 197 -1.58 14.93 -10.10
CA LEU A 197 -2.74 15.60 -9.51
C LEU A 197 -2.32 16.91 -8.87
N SER A 198 -3.10 17.95 -9.11
CA SER A 198 -3.01 19.21 -8.38
C SER A 198 -3.51 19.05 -6.94
N ALA A 199 -3.11 19.98 -6.08
CA ALA A 199 -3.61 20.04 -4.70
C ALA A 199 -5.15 20.13 -4.64
N ALA A 200 -5.78 20.86 -5.58
CA ALA A 200 -7.23 20.95 -5.66
C ALA A 200 -7.90 19.60 -5.99
N GLN A 201 -7.33 18.83 -6.91
CA GLN A 201 -7.81 17.48 -7.24
C GLN A 201 -7.66 16.52 -6.05
N LEU A 202 -6.54 16.57 -5.33
CA LEU A 202 -6.33 15.77 -4.13
C LEU A 202 -7.32 16.13 -3.00
N SER A 203 -7.54 17.43 -2.79
CA SER A 203 -8.52 17.91 -1.80
C SER A 203 -9.95 17.49 -2.16
N ALA A 204 -10.32 17.54 -3.44
CA ALA A 204 -11.61 17.04 -3.92
C ALA A 204 -11.79 15.53 -3.71
N GLN A 205 -10.70 14.75 -3.67
CA GLN A 205 -10.70 13.34 -3.27
C GLN A 205 -10.74 13.14 -1.74
N GLY A 206 -10.75 14.20 -0.94
CA GLY A 206 -10.85 14.17 0.51
C GLY A 206 -9.52 14.04 1.27
N LEU A 207 -8.38 14.26 0.60
CA LEU A 207 -7.05 14.23 1.23
C LEU A 207 -6.95 15.32 2.33
N ASN A 208 -6.48 14.94 3.52
CA ASN A 208 -6.34 15.86 4.64
C ASN A 208 -5.29 15.38 5.67
N PHE A 209 -4.01 15.64 5.42
CA PHE A 209 -2.94 15.36 6.39
C PHE A 209 -3.06 16.16 7.70
N ARG A 210 -3.70 17.34 7.66
CA ARG A 210 -3.89 18.20 8.86
C ARG A 210 -4.72 17.52 9.95
N ASN A 211 -5.50 16.49 9.60
CA ASN A 211 -6.21 15.65 10.57
C ASN A 211 -5.27 15.00 11.61
N PHE A 212 -4.00 14.81 11.25
CA PHE A 212 -2.98 14.19 12.11
C PHE A 212 -2.06 15.22 12.79
N GLY A 213 -2.52 16.47 12.87
CA GLY A 213 -1.80 17.59 13.46
C GLY A 213 -1.06 18.45 12.44
N SER A 214 -0.60 19.62 12.87
CA SER A 214 0.12 20.56 12.00
C SER A 214 1.46 20.03 11.52
N GLY A 215 2.10 19.14 12.29
CA GLY A 215 3.38 18.52 11.93
C GLY A 215 3.29 17.53 10.77
N ALA A 216 2.11 16.96 10.50
CA ALA A 216 1.88 16.07 9.37
C ALA A 216 1.73 16.82 8.03
N VAL A 217 1.72 18.15 8.04
CA VAL A 217 1.60 18.98 6.83
C VAL A 217 2.97 19.47 6.41
N GLY A 218 3.49 18.95 5.30
CA GLY A 218 4.70 19.46 4.66
C GLY A 218 4.49 20.75 3.87
N SER A 219 5.59 21.40 3.50
CA SER A 219 5.56 22.56 2.59
C SER A 219 5.25 22.16 1.15
N GLN A 220 5.43 20.88 0.82
CA GLN A 220 5.13 20.27 -0.46
C GLN A 220 4.09 19.15 -0.28
N THR A 221 3.19 19.03 -1.25
CA THR A 221 2.30 17.88 -1.39
C THR A 221 2.32 17.45 -2.85
N ILE A 222 2.76 16.22 -3.09
CA ILE A 222 2.83 15.62 -4.41
C ILE A 222 1.76 14.54 -4.45
N GLY A 223 0.98 14.50 -5.52
CA GLY A 223 0.04 13.41 -5.70
C GLY A 223 -0.11 13.01 -7.15
N PHE A 224 -0.47 11.75 -7.32
CA PHE A 224 -0.69 11.14 -8.61
C PHE A 224 -1.70 10.00 -8.48
N SER A 225 -2.20 9.55 -9.61
CA SER A 225 -3.09 8.39 -9.69
C SER A 225 -2.71 7.49 -10.86
N PHE A 226 -3.13 6.24 -10.78
CA PHE A 226 -2.99 5.26 -11.86
C PHE A 226 -4.08 4.20 -11.77
N SER A 227 -4.29 3.46 -12.86
CA SER A 227 -5.25 2.36 -12.87
C SER A 227 -4.83 1.26 -11.91
N LYS A 228 -5.75 0.82 -11.06
CA LYS A 228 -5.55 -0.27 -10.10
C LYS A 228 -5.13 -1.57 -10.78
N GLU A 229 -5.59 -1.81 -12.00
CA GLU A 229 -5.27 -3.00 -12.80
C GLU A 229 -3.78 -3.12 -13.14
N LEU A 230 -3.00 -2.06 -12.93
CA LEU A 230 -1.55 -2.04 -13.15
C LEU A 230 -0.75 -2.60 -11.96
N LEU A 231 -1.40 -2.87 -10.83
CA LEU A 231 -0.79 -3.47 -9.64
C LEU A 231 -1.26 -4.91 -9.42
N GLY A 232 -0.60 -5.57 -8.48
CA GLY A 232 -1.13 -6.81 -7.90
C GLY A 232 -2.38 -6.58 -7.05
N GLU A 233 -2.99 -7.68 -6.66
CA GLU A 233 -4.15 -7.71 -5.77
C GLU A 233 -3.76 -8.17 -4.36
N GLY A 234 -4.55 -7.81 -3.35
CA GLY A 234 -4.35 -8.22 -1.96
C GLY A 234 -3.50 -7.24 -1.15
N ASN A 235 -2.95 -7.74 -0.05
CA ASN A 235 -2.20 -6.92 0.91
C ASN A 235 -0.84 -6.49 0.34
N TYR A 236 -0.45 -5.26 0.62
CA TYR A 236 0.84 -4.72 0.23
C TYR A 236 1.49 -3.91 1.35
N ILE A 237 2.80 -3.75 1.23
CA ILE A 237 3.54 -2.68 1.89
C ILE A 237 4.03 -1.72 0.81
N ALA A 238 3.59 -0.47 0.90
CA ALA A 238 4.07 0.62 0.08
C ALA A 238 5.18 1.35 0.82
N ASN A 239 6.27 1.68 0.16
CA ASN A 239 7.37 2.41 0.79
C ASN A 239 8.13 3.29 -0.20
N ILE A 240 8.70 4.37 0.32
CA ILE A 240 9.54 5.30 -0.42
C ILE A 240 10.63 5.84 0.50
N PHE A 241 11.78 6.15 -0.08
CA PHE A 241 12.86 6.89 0.56
C PHE A 241 13.25 8.07 -0.33
N LEU A 242 13.88 9.09 0.24
CA LEU A 242 14.63 10.07 -0.56
C LEU A 242 15.91 9.46 -1.14
N GLU A 243 16.48 10.10 -2.14
CA GLU A 243 17.63 9.56 -2.87
C GLU A 243 18.88 9.40 -2.02
N CYS A 244 19.07 10.24 -1.00
CA CYS A 244 20.16 10.09 -0.02
C CYS A 244 19.87 9.05 1.07
N GLY A 245 18.68 8.44 1.08
CA GLY A 245 18.25 7.54 2.16
C GLY A 245 18.24 8.24 3.52
N ASN A 246 18.08 9.57 3.53
CA ASN A 246 18.06 10.42 4.71
C ASN A 246 16.68 10.57 5.33
N ASP A 247 15.65 10.05 4.67
CA ASP A 247 14.30 9.90 5.21
C ASP A 247 13.52 8.86 4.39
N GLY A 248 12.45 8.29 4.95
CA GLY A 248 11.60 7.31 4.28
C GLY A 248 10.32 7.00 5.04
N VAL A 249 9.24 6.69 4.32
CA VAL A 249 7.95 6.34 4.90
C VAL A 249 7.40 5.06 4.27
N ALA A 250 6.72 4.25 5.08
CA ALA A 250 6.01 3.07 4.64
C ALA A 250 4.57 3.04 5.16
N LEU A 251 3.72 2.33 4.42
CA LEU A 251 2.30 2.14 4.71
C LEU A 251 1.89 0.73 4.29
N LYS A 252 1.16 0.04 5.17
CA LYS A 252 0.49 -1.23 4.88
C LYS A 252 -0.90 -0.93 4.35
N GLY A 253 -1.30 -1.63 3.30
CA GLY A 253 -2.64 -1.50 2.73
C GLY A 253 -3.06 -2.76 2.00
N SER A 254 -4.20 -2.67 1.32
CA SER A 254 -4.71 -3.74 0.48
C SER A 254 -5.37 -3.15 -0.76
N VAL A 255 -5.16 -3.78 -1.91
CA VAL A 255 -5.94 -3.52 -3.12
C VAL A 255 -7.08 -4.52 -3.13
N SER A 256 -8.32 -4.04 -3.20
CA SER A 256 -9.50 -4.90 -3.17
C SER A 256 -9.55 -5.83 -4.39
N VAL A 257 -9.94 -7.08 -4.18
CA VAL A 257 -10.32 -7.99 -5.27
C VAL A 257 -11.79 -7.74 -5.62
N PRO A 258 -12.18 -7.67 -6.91
CA PRO A 258 -13.59 -7.71 -7.27
C PRO A 258 -14.21 -8.98 -6.67
N GLU A 259 -15.18 -8.83 -5.78
CA GLU A 259 -15.99 -9.96 -5.29
C GLU A 259 -16.46 -10.77 -6.51
N PRO A 260 -16.18 -12.09 -6.61
CA PRO A 260 -16.71 -12.89 -7.69
C PRO A 260 -18.24 -12.83 -7.63
N THR A 261 -18.89 -12.24 -8.63
CA THR A 261 -20.36 -12.18 -8.76
C THR A 261 -21.04 -13.55 -8.73
N SER A 262 -20.26 -14.64 -8.76
CA SER A 262 -20.68 -16.03 -8.66
C SER A 262 -21.14 -16.47 -7.26
N THR A 263 -20.74 -15.82 -6.16
CA THR A 263 -21.24 -16.16 -4.81
C THR A 263 -22.71 -15.78 -4.62
N VAL A 264 -23.16 -14.70 -5.26
CA VAL A 264 -24.59 -14.31 -5.27
C VAL A 264 -25.41 -15.31 -6.09
N GLY A 265 -24.91 -15.78 -7.22
CA GLY A 265 -25.59 -16.75 -8.08
C GLY A 265 -25.80 -18.13 -7.42
N LEU A 266 -24.83 -18.61 -6.64
CA LEU A 266 -24.93 -19.90 -5.93
C LEU A 266 -25.93 -19.88 -4.78
N ALA A 267 -26.08 -18.74 -4.08
CA ALA A 267 -27.11 -18.57 -3.05
C ALA A 267 -28.54 -18.68 -3.62
N PHE A 268 -28.77 -18.13 -4.82
CA PHE A 268 -30.08 -18.24 -5.49
C PHE A 268 -30.36 -19.63 -6.05
N LEU A 269 -29.36 -20.34 -6.57
CA LEU A 269 -29.52 -21.73 -7.04
C LEU A 269 -29.82 -22.70 -5.88
N GLY A 270 -29.20 -22.50 -4.71
CA GLY A 270 -29.47 -23.28 -3.50
C GLY A 270 -30.92 -23.12 -3.01
N LEU A 271 -31.46 -21.90 -3.01
CA LEU A 271 -32.85 -21.61 -2.64
C LEU A 271 -33.86 -22.19 -3.65
N GLY A 272 -33.55 -22.15 -4.95
CA GLY A 272 -34.39 -22.71 -6.01
C GLY A 272 -34.54 -24.25 -5.94
N ALA A 273 -33.47 -24.97 -5.59
CA ALA A 273 -33.49 -26.42 -5.45
C ALA A 273 -34.28 -26.90 -4.20
N VAL A 274 -34.29 -26.10 -3.13
CA VAL A 274 -35.08 -26.39 -1.92
C VAL A 274 -36.57 -26.16 -2.16
N CYS A 275 -36.94 -25.07 -2.85
CA CYS A 275 -38.34 -24.78 -3.19
C CYS A 275 -38.95 -25.80 -4.16
N THR A 276 -38.19 -26.31 -5.13
CA THR A 276 -38.66 -27.34 -6.08
C THR A 276 -38.81 -28.73 -5.46
N LYS A 277 -38.00 -29.08 -4.44
CA LYS A 277 -38.20 -30.32 -3.67
C LYS A 277 -39.42 -30.26 -2.73
N LEU A 278 -39.74 -29.07 -2.21
CA LEU A 278 -40.91 -28.87 -1.33
C LEU A 278 -42.24 -28.87 -2.09
N SER A 279 -42.28 -28.37 -3.33
CA SER A 279 -43.49 -28.40 -4.16
C SER A 279 -43.85 -29.82 -4.62
N LYS A 280 -42.86 -30.64 -5.01
CA LYS A 280 -43.08 -32.06 -5.37
C LYS A 280 -43.59 -32.92 -4.21
N ARG A 281 -43.20 -32.63 -2.96
CA ARG A 281 -43.72 -33.34 -1.77
C ARG A 281 -45.16 -32.99 -1.41
N ARG A 282 -45.65 -31.80 -1.82
CA ARG A 282 -47.05 -31.40 -1.58
C ARG A 282 -48.03 -32.02 -2.59
N GLN A 283 -47.59 -32.30 -3.81
CA GLN A 283 -48.44 -32.93 -4.83
C GLN A 283 -48.62 -34.45 -4.66
N GLY A 284 -47.73 -35.13 -3.93
CA GLY A 284 -47.83 -36.58 -3.68
C GLY A 284 -48.76 -37.01 -2.53
N LYS A 285 -49.52 -36.08 -1.93
CA LYS A 285 -50.40 -36.37 -0.76
C LYS A 285 -51.89 -36.12 -1.00
N ALA A 286 -52.30 -35.90 -2.24
CA ALA A 286 -53.69 -35.67 -2.60
C ALA A 286 -54.27 -36.82 -3.45
N ILE A 287 -54.12 -38.07 -3.01
CA ILE A 287 -55.00 -39.19 -3.41
C ILE A 287 -55.09 -40.16 -2.23
N ALA A 288 -56.17 -40.04 -1.45
CA ALA A 288 -56.85 -41.08 -0.68
C ALA A 288 -58.03 -40.45 0.07
#